data_AF-A0A4U6VN21-F1
#
_entry.id   AF-A0A4U6VN21-F1
#
_cell.length_a   1.000
_cell.length_b   1.000
_cell.length_c   1.000
_cell.angle_alpha   90.00
_cell.angle_beta   90.00
_cell.angle_gamma   90.00
#
_symmetry.space_group_name_H-M   'P 1'
#
loop_
_entity.id
_entity.type
_entity.pdbx_description
1 polymer ?
#
loop_
_entity_poly.entity_id
_entity_poly.type
_entity_poly.pdbx_seq_one_letter_code
_entity_poly.pdbx_strand_id
1 'polypeptide(L)'
;MHAEITEMIHISSLIHDDVLDDADTRRAMDSLNFKVGKKLAVLAGDFLLFRAFSAAVSLDNTEVVSLLATAVNNLVTGELMQMSITPAQRCRCYTPYQPSVHLSTTASTLLWD
;
A
#
# COMPACT_ATOMS: atom_id res chain seq x y z
N MET A 1 9.65 -19.12 -6.32
CA MET A 1 8.20 -18.80 -6.35
C MET A 1 7.76 -18.01 -5.13
N HIS A 2 8.03 -18.46 -3.89
CA HIS A 2 7.65 -17.71 -2.69
C HIS A 2 8.29 -16.31 -2.63
N ALA A 3 9.61 -16.21 -2.85
CA ALA A 3 10.35 -14.94 -2.88
C ALA A 3 9.87 -13.96 -3.98
N GLU A 4 9.34 -14.47 -5.09
CA GLU A 4 8.81 -13.64 -6.18
C GLU A 4 7.49 -12.97 -5.78
N ILE A 5 6.61 -13.72 -5.10
CA ILE A 5 5.35 -13.21 -4.57
C ILE A 5 5.62 -12.13 -3.53
N THR A 6 6.56 -12.39 -2.62
CA THR A 6 6.90 -11.45 -1.55
C THR A 6 7.52 -10.16 -2.10
N GLU A 7 8.37 -10.24 -3.11
CA GLU A 7 8.93 -9.07 -3.78
C GLU A 7 7.85 -8.26 -4.54
N MET A 8 6.90 -8.93 -5.22
CA MET A 8 5.80 -8.23 -5.89
C MET A 8 4.91 -7.45 -4.90
N ILE A 9 4.61 -8.04 -3.74
CA ILE A 9 3.87 -7.38 -2.66
C ILE A 9 4.68 -6.20 -2.12
N HIS A 10 5.99 -6.38 -1.91
CA HIS A 10 6.88 -5.33 -1.43
C HIS A 10 6.91 -4.13 -2.39
N ILE A 11 7.11 -4.36 -3.69
CA ILE A 11 7.14 -3.28 -4.68
C ILE A 11 5.77 -2.60 -4.78
N SER A 12 4.68 -3.35 -4.70
CA SER A 12 3.33 -2.79 -4.69
C SER A 12 3.11 -1.85 -3.50
N SER A 13 3.48 -2.27 -2.29
CA SER A 13 3.31 -1.43 -1.09
C SER A 13 4.17 -0.18 -1.18
N LEU A 14 5.40 -0.31 -1.66
CA LEU A 14 6.26 0.83 -1.91
C LEU A 14 5.57 1.83 -2.86
N ILE A 15 5.04 1.39 -3.99
CA ILE A 15 4.37 2.29 -4.96
C ILE A 15 3.18 3.02 -4.31
N HIS A 16 2.36 2.31 -3.51
CA HIS A 16 1.25 2.92 -2.80
C HIS A 16 1.72 3.93 -1.75
N ASP A 17 2.81 3.67 -1.03
CA ASP A 17 3.41 4.63 -0.08
C ASP A 17 3.81 5.93 -0.78
N ASP A 18 4.41 5.88 -1.98
CA ASP A 18 4.75 7.09 -2.75
C ASP A 18 3.54 7.95 -3.10
N VAL A 19 2.37 7.31 -3.30
CA VAL A 19 1.12 8.01 -3.59
C VAL A 19 0.54 8.64 -2.32
N LEU A 20 0.56 7.89 -1.22
CA LEU A 20 0.07 8.35 0.08
C LEU A 20 0.88 9.52 0.63
N ASP A 21 2.20 9.45 0.49
CA ASP A 21 3.13 10.45 1.02
C ASP A 21 3.33 11.66 0.09
N ASP A 22 2.68 11.68 -1.08
CA ASP A 22 2.94 12.69 -2.10
C ASP A 22 4.45 12.80 -2.45
N ALA A 23 5.14 11.66 -2.42
CA ALA A 23 6.59 11.62 -2.55
C ALA A 23 7.03 11.89 -3.99
N ASP A 24 7.84 12.94 -4.20
CA ASP A 24 8.44 13.23 -5.51
C ASP A 24 9.60 12.27 -5.83
N THR A 25 10.25 11.71 -4.81
CA THR A 25 11.44 10.86 -4.97
C THR A 25 11.44 9.65 -4.04
N ARG A 26 12.03 8.54 -4.51
CA ARG A 26 12.34 7.32 -3.77
C ARG A 26 13.80 6.95 -4.00
N ARG A 27 14.58 6.79 -2.93
CA ARG A 27 16.02 6.42 -2.99
C ARG A 27 16.82 7.29 -3.99
N ALA A 28 16.60 8.61 -3.92
CA ALA A 28 17.20 9.62 -4.80
C ALA A 28 16.83 9.53 -6.29
N MET A 29 15.85 8.70 -6.65
CA MET A 29 15.27 8.63 -8.00
C MET A 29 13.84 9.15 -7.97
N ASP A 30 13.37 9.75 -9.06
CA ASP A 30 11.97 10.14 -9.22
C ASP A 30 11.02 8.97 -8.92
N SER A 31 10.03 9.22 -8.07
CA SER A 31 9.03 8.22 -7.71
C SER A 31 8.14 7.86 -8.90
N LEU A 32 7.47 6.70 -8.83
CA LEU A 32 6.49 6.35 -9.87
C LEU A 32 5.32 7.35 -9.85
N ASN A 33 4.88 7.75 -8.65
CA ASN A 33 3.84 8.76 -8.46
C ASN A 33 4.19 10.08 -9.18
N PHE A 34 5.42 10.57 -9.03
CA PHE A 34 5.90 11.79 -9.69
C PHE A 34 5.89 11.67 -11.22
N LYS A 35 6.35 10.52 -11.76
CA LYS A 35 6.47 10.32 -13.21
C LYS A 35 5.15 10.16 -13.93
N VAL A 36 4.22 9.40 -13.35
CA VAL A 36 3.00 8.97 -14.06
C VAL A 36 1.71 9.53 -13.46
N GLY A 37 1.82 10.23 -12.32
CA GLY A 37 0.71 10.78 -11.57
C GLY A 37 0.00 9.75 -10.68
N LYS A 38 -0.62 10.26 -9.61
CA LYS A 38 -1.27 9.46 -8.54
C LYS A 38 -2.14 8.32 -9.06
N LYS A 39 -3.10 8.63 -9.93
CA LYS A 39 -4.08 7.64 -10.39
C LYS A 39 -3.43 6.44 -11.08
N LEU A 40 -2.42 6.68 -11.92
CA LEU A 40 -1.75 5.62 -12.65
C LEU A 40 -0.77 4.86 -11.73
N ALA A 41 -0.15 5.53 -10.77
CA ALA A 41 0.68 4.88 -9.76
C ALA A 41 -0.13 3.93 -8.86
N VAL A 42 -1.33 4.33 -8.42
CA VAL A 42 -2.25 3.44 -7.66
C VAL A 42 -2.57 2.18 -8.47
N LEU A 43 -2.99 2.35 -9.73
CA LEU A 43 -3.31 1.22 -10.62
C LEU A 43 -2.10 0.31 -10.88
N ALA A 44 -0.89 0.86 -10.95
CA ALA A 44 0.33 0.09 -11.11
C ALA A 44 0.63 -0.77 -9.87
N GLY A 45 0.43 -0.22 -8.67
CA GLY A 45 0.49 -0.98 -7.42
C GLY A 45 -0.54 -2.11 -7.39
N ASP A 46 -1.82 -1.79 -7.67
CA ASP A 46 -2.91 -2.77 -7.68
C ASP A 46 -2.64 -3.92 -8.66
N PHE A 47 -2.11 -3.61 -9.84
CA PHE A 47 -1.74 -4.61 -10.83
C PHE A 47 -0.67 -5.58 -10.31
N LEU A 48 0.39 -5.07 -9.67
CA LEU A 48 1.44 -5.92 -9.09
C LEU A 48 0.88 -6.79 -7.96
N LEU A 49 -0.01 -6.22 -7.14
CA LEU A 49 -0.67 -6.93 -6.06
C LEU A 49 -1.54 -8.09 -6.58
N PHE A 50 -2.34 -7.86 -7.63
CA PHE A 50 -3.14 -8.92 -8.27
C PHE A 50 -2.30 -9.99 -8.96
N ARG A 51 -1.14 -9.62 -9.52
CA ARG A 51 -0.18 -10.60 -10.05
C ARG A 51 0.41 -11.47 -8.94
N ALA A 52 0.72 -10.88 -7.78
CA ALA A 52 1.14 -11.63 -6.61
C ALA A 52 0.06 -12.62 -6.15
N PHE A 53 -1.21 -12.24 -6.21
CA PHE A 53 -2.32 -13.14 -5.84
C PHE A 53 -2.48 -14.29 -6.81
N SER A 54 -2.39 -14.00 -8.11
CA SER A 54 -2.47 -15.05 -9.14
C SER A 54 -1.35 -16.08 -8.95
N ALA A 55 -0.14 -15.62 -8.62
CA ALA A 55 0.98 -16.50 -8.30
C ALA A 55 0.80 -17.24 -6.97
N ALA A 56 0.20 -16.61 -5.94
CA ALA A 56 -0.07 -17.24 -4.65
C ALA A 56 -1.15 -18.32 -4.70
N VAL A 57 -2.22 -18.13 -5.48
CA VAL A 57 -3.26 -19.15 -5.72
C VAL A 57 -2.66 -20.41 -6.36
N SER A 58 -1.64 -20.24 -7.19
CA SER A 58 -0.93 -21.35 -7.85
C SER A 58 -0.18 -22.25 -6.86
N LEU A 59 0.03 -21.80 -5.62
CA LEU A 59 0.72 -22.53 -4.55
C LEU A 59 -0.23 -23.30 -3.62
N ASP A 60 -1.56 -23.23 -3.85
CA ASP A 60 -2.62 -23.88 -3.06
C ASP A 60 -2.56 -23.60 -1.55
N ASN A 61 -1.97 -22.46 -1.17
CA ASN A 61 -1.85 -22.03 0.22
C ASN A 61 -2.90 -20.97 0.55
N THR A 62 -4.01 -21.41 1.12
CA THR A 62 -5.16 -20.59 1.52
C THR A 62 -4.84 -19.57 2.63
N GLU A 63 -3.82 -19.84 3.46
CA GLU A 63 -3.38 -18.90 4.50
C GLU A 63 -2.75 -17.65 3.89
N VAL A 64 -1.89 -17.82 2.89
CA VAL A 64 -1.27 -16.72 2.14
C VAL A 64 -2.33 -15.89 1.43
N VAL A 65 -3.30 -16.54 0.78
CA VAL A 65 -4.42 -15.84 0.12
C VAL A 65 -5.26 -15.04 1.13
N SER A 66 -5.51 -15.57 2.33
CA SER A 66 -6.27 -14.88 3.38
C SER A 66 -5.54 -13.65 3.95
N LEU A 67 -4.23 -13.78 4.22
CA LEU A 67 -3.38 -12.67 4.67
C LEU A 67 -3.38 -11.54 3.63
N LEU A 68 -3.30 -11.92 2.35
CA LEU A 68 -3.27 -10.99 1.24
C LEU A 68 -4.61 -10.28 1.01
N ALA A 69 -5.74 -11.00 1.12
CA ALA A 69 -7.08 -10.40 1.06
C ALA A 69 -7.28 -9.37 2.19
N THR A 70 -6.74 -9.66 3.38
CA THR A 70 -6.78 -8.75 4.53
C THR A 70 -5.96 -7.48 4.25
N ALA A 71 -4.76 -7.62 3.66
CA ALA A 71 -3.92 -6.48 3.30
C ALA A 71 -4.60 -5.54 2.28
N VAL A 72 -5.26 -6.07 1.26
CA VAL A 72 -6.03 -5.29 0.28
C VAL A 72 -7.19 -4.55 0.95
N ASN A 73 -7.93 -5.26 1.79
CA ASN A 73 -9.07 -4.67 2.47
C ASN A 73 -8.65 -3.47 3.34
N ASN A 74 -7.50 -3.58 4.01
CA ASN A 74 -6.93 -2.49 4.80
C ASN A 74 -6.49 -1.30 3.92
N LEU A 75 -5.84 -1.56 2.77
CA LEU A 75 -5.44 -0.52 1.82
C LEU A 75 -6.66 0.25 1.28
N VAL A 76 -7.66 -0.48 0.77
CA VAL A 76 -8.90 0.14 0.23
C VAL A 76 -9.65 0.91 1.31
N THR A 77 -9.73 0.36 2.53
CA THR A 77 -10.36 1.05 3.66
C THR A 77 -9.62 2.35 4.00
N GLY A 78 -8.29 2.31 4.03
CA GLY A 78 -7.46 3.50 4.27
C GLY A 78 -7.69 4.60 3.25
N GLU A 79 -7.76 4.25 1.97
CA GLU A 79 -8.01 5.20 0.88
C GLU A 79 -9.43 5.78 0.93
N LEU A 80 -10.44 4.93 1.17
CA LEU A 80 -11.83 5.39 1.33
C LEU A 80 -11.99 6.35 2.51
N MET A 81 -11.30 6.09 3.62
CA MET A 81 -11.30 6.99 4.78
C MET A 81 -10.70 8.34 4.43
N GLN A 82 -9.60 8.38 3.67
CA GLN A 82 -9.01 9.64 3.21
C GLN A 82 -9.91 10.40 2.23
N MET A 83 -10.58 9.70 1.31
CA MET A 83 -11.55 10.30 0.39
C MET A 83 -12.78 10.88 1.10
N SER A 84 -13.18 10.29 2.24
CA SER A 84 -14.31 10.76 3.03
C SER A 84 -14.02 12.07 3.80
N ILE A 85 -12.75 12.46 3.92
CA ILE A 85 -12.34 13.72 4.56
C ILE A 85 -12.42 14.86 3.53
N THR A 86 -13.35 15.79 3.74
CA THR A 86 -13.44 16.98 2.87
C THR A 86 -12.29 17.96 3.11
N PRO A 87 -11.88 18.78 2.12
CA PRO A 87 -10.80 19.76 2.27
C PRO A 87 -10.99 20.71 3.46
N ALA A 88 -12.24 21.02 3.81
CA ALA A 88 -12.60 21.85 4.96
C ALA A 88 -12.25 21.23 6.32
N GLN A 89 -12.13 19.90 6.41
CA GLN A 89 -11.70 19.18 7.62
C GLN A 89 -10.17 19.02 7.67
N ARG A 90 -9.47 19.06 6.52
CA ARG A 90 -8.00 19.00 6.44
C ARG A 90 -7.31 20.14 7.19
N CYS A 91 -7.96 21.31 7.27
CA CYS A 91 -7.46 22.48 8.01
C CYS A 91 -7.86 22.54 9.50
N ARG A 92 -8.58 21.55 10.05
CA ARG A 92 -9.04 21.58 11.47
C ARG A 92 -8.39 20.55 12.40
N CYS A 93 -7.58 19.63 11.89
CA CYS A 93 -6.96 18.59 12.71
C CYS A 93 -5.43 18.70 12.73
N TYR A 94 -4.91 19.77 13.32
CA TYR A 94 -3.68 19.69 14.12
C TYR A 94 -4.10 19.35 15.55
N THR A 95 -4.45 18.09 15.80
CA THR A 95 -4.43 17.53 17.16
C THR A 95 -3.49 16.34 17.16
N PRO A 96 -2.50 16.29 18.07
CA PRO A 96 -1.46 15.28 18.03
C PRO A 96 -1.94 14.03 18.77
N TYR A 97 -2.68 13.13 18.10
CA TYR A 97 -2.69 11.68 18.37
C TYR A 97 -3.73 10.99 17.49
N GLN A 98 -3.27 10.23 16.47
CA GLN A 98 -4.06 9.15 15.88
C GLN A 98 -3.16 7.90 15.83
N PRO A 99 -3.44 6.84 16.60
CA PRO A 99 -2.61 5.64 16.67
C PRO A 99 -2.77 4.72 15.44
N SER A 100 -3.51 5.13 14.41
CA SER A 100 -3.84 4.30 13.24
C SER A 100 -2.71 4.17 12.22
N VAL A 101 -1.80 5.15 12.12
CA VAL A 101 -0.65 5.09 11.19
C VAL A 101 0.42 4.10 11.67
N HIS A 102 0.44 3.80 12.97
CA HIS A 102 1.40 2.86 13.52
C HIS A 102 1.04 1.40 13.25
N LEU A 103 -0.24 1.06 13.07
CA LEU A 103 -0.67 -0.32 12.81
C LEU A 103 -0.28 -0.79 11.40
N SER A 104 -0.31 0.09 10.40
CA SER A 104 0.14 -0.22 9.04
C SER A 104 1.67 -0.32 8.94
N THR A 105 2.40 0.58 9.60
CA THR A 105 3.87 0.57 9.58
C THR A 105 4.45 -0.58 10.43
N THR A 106 3.91 -0.86 11.62
CA THR A 106 4.42 -1.98 12.46
C THR A 106 4.09 -3.35 11.90
N ALA A 107 2.96 -3.54 11.21
CA ALA A 107 2.68 -4.78 10.49
C ALA A 107 3.70 -5.01 9.37
N SER A 108 4.13 -3.95 8.66
CA SER A 108 5.16 -4.03 7.63
C SER A 108 6.54 -4.34 8.22
N THR A 109 6.92 -3.77 9.37
CA THR A 109 8.23 -4.07 9.98
C THR A 109 8.30 -5.48 10.60
N LEU A 110 7.20 -5.98 11.20
CA LEU A 110 7.17 -7.30 11.86
C LEU A 110 7.01 -8.49 10.91
N LEU A 111 6.66 -8.25 9.64
CA LEU A 111 6.53 -9.29 8.60
C LEU A 111 7.86 -9.66 7.92
N TRP A 112 8.95 -8.96 8.24
CA TRP A 112 10.26 -9.12 7.57
C TRP A 112 11.47 -9.22 8.53
N ASP A 113 11.22 -9.40 9.83
CA ASP A 113 12.24 -9.80 10.83
C ASP A 113 12.09 -11.28 11.24
#